data_AF-A0A6P6U5A7-F1
#
_entry.id   AF-A0A6P6U5A7-F1
#
_cell.length_a   1.000
_cell.length_b   1.000
_cell.length_c   1.000
_cell.angle_alpha   90.00
_cell.angle_beta   90.00
_cell.angle_gamma   90.00
#
_symmetry.space_group_name_H-M   'P 1'
#
loop_
_entity.id
_entity.type
_entity.pdbx_description
1 polymer ?
#
loop_
_entity_poly.entity_id
_entity_poly.type
_entity_poly.pdbx_seq_one_letter_code
_entity_poly.pdbx_strand_id
1 'polypeptide(L)'
;MKHDPEMSEETEKSYVDSLSDELKQREAVALENQYRADMALLEAKKVTSQYQKEAEKCNSGMETCEEAREKAEAALEVQKELSEMWEMRARQRGWKEATI
;
A
#
# COMPACT_ATOMS: atom_id res chain seq x y z
N MET A 1 -20.47 -37.44 36.25
CA MET A 1 -19.80 -36.92 37.46
C MET A 1 -20.39 -37.66 38.64
N LYS A 2 -19.57 -38.30 39.48
CA LYS A 2 -20.05 -38.90 40.73
C LYS A 2 -20.26 -37.75 41.71
N HIS A 3 -21.46 -37.68 42.28
CA HIS A 3 -21.83 -36.66 43.27
C HIS A 3 -20.93 -36.87 44.49
N ASP A 4 -20.10 -35.86 44.80
CA ASP A 4 -19.29 -35.88 46.02
C ASP A 4 -20.25 -35.64 47.19
N PRO A 5 -20.37 -36.57 48.16
CA PRO A 5 -21.37 -36.48 49.22
C PRO A 5 -21.08 -35.38 50.27
N GLU A 6 -19.95 -34.67 50.14
CA GLU A 6 -19.53 -33.61 51.06
C GLU A 6 -19.89 -32.18 50.59
N MET A 7 -20.44 -32.03 49.38
CA MET A 7 -20.85 -30.72 48.83
C MET A 7 -22.29 -30.42 49.25
N SER A 8 -22.47 -29.37 50.05
CA SER A 8 -23.81 -28.88 50.39
C SER A 8 -24.46 -28.21 49.17
N GLU A 9 -25.80 -28.23 49.10
CA GLU A 9 -26.59 -27.60 48.02
C GLU A 9 -26.23 -26.11 47.82
N GLU A 10 -25.80 -25.43 48.89
CA GLU A 10 -25.32 -24.05 48.86
C GLU A 10 -23.99 -23.89 48.11
N THR A 11 -23.06 -24.85 48.28
CA THR A 11 -21.77 -24.85 47.57
C THR A 11 -21.92 -25.14 46.07
N GLU A 12 -22.87 -26.00 45.69
CA GLU A 12 -23.19 -26.27 44.29
C GLU A 12 -23.80 -25.04 43.61
N LYS A 13 -24.73 -24.36 44.29
CA LYS A 13 -25.31 -23.11 43.80
C LYS A 13 -24.26 -22.01 43.63
N SER A 14 -23.37 -21.83 44.61
CA SER A 14 -22.26 -20.87 44.52
C SER A 14 -21.33 -21.15 43.35
N TYR A 15 -21.11 -22.43 43.02
CA TYR A 15 -20.28 -22.82 41.88
C TYR A 15 -20.96 -22.49 40.55
N VAL A 16 -22.25 -22.78 40.42
CA VAL A 16 -23.04 -22.43 39.22
C VAL A 16 -23.11 -20.93 39.00
N ASP A 17 -23.30 -20.14 40.07
CA ASP A 17 -23.31 -18.68 39.99
C ASP A 17 -21.95 -18.14 39.52
N SER A 18 -20.84 -18.69 40.05
CA SER A 18 -19.49 -18.32 39.64
C SER A 18 -19.21 -18.61 38.16
N LEU A 19 -19.64 -19.78 37.65
CA LEU A 19 -19.51 -20.11 36.23
C LEU A 19 -20.37 -19.21 35.33
N SER A 20 -21.57 -18.84 35.79
CA SER A 20 -22.45 -17.92 35.08
C SER A 20 -21.81 -16.54 34.93
N ASP A 21 -21.16 -16.05 35.98
CA ASP A 21 -20.46 -14.77 35.94
C ASP A 21 -19.19 -14.82 35.10
N GLU A 22 -18.43 -15.92 35.12
CA GLU A 22 -17.30 -16.12 34.21
C GLU A 22 -17.76 -16.12 32.74
N LEU A 23 -18.88 -16.77 32.42
CA LEU A 23 -19.45 -16.77 31.06
C LEU A 23 -19.80 -15.36 30.60
N LYS A 24 -20.54 -14.59 31.41
CA LYS A 24 -20.87 -13.19 31.09
C LYS A 24 -19.62 -12.34 30.88
N GLN A 25 -18.59 -12.53 31.71
CA GLN A 25 -17.33 -11.81 31.58
C GLN A 25 -16.62 -12.16 30.27
N ARG A 26 -16.56 -13.45 29.90
CA ARG A 26 -15.98 -13.89 28.63
C ARG A 26 -16.75 -13.37 27.42
N GLU A 27 -18.08 -13.34 27.47
CA GLU A 27 -18.92 -12.77 26.42
C GLU A 27 -18.65 -11.26 26.24
N ALA A 28 -18.59 -10.51 27.34
CA ALA A 28 -18.27 -9.08 27.30
C ALA A 28 -16.88 -8.82 26.68
N VAL A 29 -15.86 -9.60 27.10
CA VAL A 29 -14.50 -9.50 26.54
C VAL A 29 -14.47 -9.89 25.07
N ALA A 30 -15.18 -10.93 24.67
CA ALA A 30 -15.25 -11.36 23.26
C ALA A 30 -15.88 -10.27 22.39
N LEU A 31 -16.96 -9.64 22.84
CA LEU A 31 -17.64 -8.58 22.13
C LEU A 31 -16.78 -7.32 22.00
N GLU A 32 -16.08 -6.94 23.08
CA GLU A 32 -15.15 -5.82 23.05
C GLU A 32 -13.96 -6.09 22.10
N ASN A 33 -13.40 -7.30 22.14
CA ASN A 33 -12.33 -7.70 21.24
C ASN A 33 -12.77 -7.68 19.77
N GLN A 34 -13.98 -8.16 19.49
CA GLN A 34 -14.55 -8.10 18.15
C GLN A 34 -14.70 -6.65 17.67
N TYR A 35 -15.26 -5.77 18.51
CA TYR A 35 -15.39 -4.35 18.19
C TYR A 35 -14.04 -3.70 17.87
N ARG A 36 -13.01 -3.96 18.70
CA ARG A 36 -11.66 -3.45 18.47
C ARG A 36 -11.06 -3.99 17.17
N ALA A 37 -11.26 -5.26 16.86
CA ALA A 37 -10.78 -5.89 15.63
C ALA A 37 -11.46 -5.28 14.38
N ASP A 38 -12.77 -5.06 14.43
CA ASP A 38 -13.52 -4.45 13.32
C ASP A 38 -13.06 -3.01 13.06
N MET A 39 -12.82 -2.24 14.12
CA MET A 39 -12.28 -0.88 14.00
C MET A 39 -10.86 -0.87 13.42
N ALA A 40 -9.98 -1.78 13.88
CA ALA A 40 -8.63 -1.91 13.35
C ALA A 40 -8.65 -2.33 11.86
N LEU A 41 -9.54 -3.24 11.48
CA LEU A 41 -9.72 -3.67 10.10
C LEU A 41 -10.18 -2.52 9.20
N LEU A 42 -11.10 -1.68 9.69
CA LEU A 42 -11.60 -0.53 8.94
C LEU A 42 -10.49 0.51 8.69
N GLU A 43 -9.66 0.81 9.69
CA GLU A 43 -8.53 1.73 9.51
C GLU A 43 -7.47 1.12 8.57
N ALA A 44 -7.15 -0.16 8.71
CA ALA A 44 -6.23 -0.85 7.81
C ALA A 44 -6.69 -0.80 6.35
N LYS A 45 -7.99 -1.02 6.08
CA LYS A 45 -8.59 -0.89 4.75
C LYS A 45 -8.50 0.53 4.20
N LYS A 46 -8.77 1.53 5.03
CA LYS A 46 -8.66 2.95 4.66
C LYS A 46 -7.23 3.31 4.26
N VAL A 47 -6.26 2.94 5.09
CA VAL A 47 -4.83 3.18 4.82
C VAL A 47 -4.39 2.47 3.53
N THR A 48 -4.80 1.21 3.34
CA THR A 48 -4.50 0.45 2.13
C THR A 48 -5.07 1.13 0.88
N SER A 49 -6.33 1.57 0.92
CA SER A 49 -6.97 2.30 -0.18
C SER A 49 -6.26 3.62 -0.49
N GLN A 50 -5.79 4.34 0.54
CA GLN A 50 -5.03 5.57 0.36
C GLN A 50 -3.69 5.31 -0.34
N TYR A 51 -2.93 4.31 0.10
CA TYR A 51 -1.67 3.95 -0.55
C TYR A 51 -1.86 3.49 -1.99
N GLN A 52 -2.92 2.71 -2.26
CA GLN A 52 -3.23 2.30 -3.62
C GLN A 52 -3.46 3.52 -4.54
N LYS A 53 -4.24 4.50 -4.09
CA LYS A 53 -4.48 5.73 -4.88
C LYS A 53 -3.21 6.53 -5.14
N GLU A 54 -2.33 6.66 -4.15
CA GLU A 54 -1.05 7.35 -4.34
C GLU A 54 -0.11 6.58 -5.28
N ALA A 55 -0.12 5.24 -5.22
CA ALA A 55 0.61 4.40 -6.17
C ALA A 55 0.07 4.58 -7.60
N GLU A 56 -1.25 4.62 -7.79
CA GLU A 56 -1.88 4.86 -9.09
C GLU A 56 -1.47 6.24 -9.67
N LYS A 57 -1.47 7.30 -8.84
CA LYS A 57 -0.97 8.62 -9.24
C LYS A 57 0.49 8.57 -9.68
N CYS A 58 1.35 7.93 -8.88
CA CYS A 58 2.76 7.78 -9.20
C CYS A 58 2.96 7.06 -10.53
N ASN A 59 2.24 5.97 -10.76
CA ASN A 59 2.30 5.21 -12.01
C ASN A 59 1.88 6.08 -13.21
N SER A 60 0.75 6.80 -13.12
CA SER A 60 0.31 7.69 -14.21
C SER A 60 1.30 8.82 -14.49
N GLY A 61 1.93 9.37 -13.45
CA GLY A 61 2.94 10.41 -13.58
C GLY A 61 4.21 9.88 -14.24
N MET A 62 4.67 8.71 -13.80
CA MET A 62 5.84 8.03 -14.38
C MET A 62 5.61 7.70 -15.85
N GLU A 63 4.46 7.12 -16.22
CA GLU A 63 4.12 6.79 -17.61
C GLU A 63 4.17 8.03 -18.50
N THR A 64 3.59 9.16 -18.05
CA THR A 64 3.62 10.42 -18.81
C THR A 64 5.05 10.96 -19.00
N CYS A 65 5.87 10.90 -17.94
CA CYS A 65 7.25 11.37 -17.98
C CYS A 65 8.12 10.50 -18.90
N GLU A 66 7.97 9.17 -18.81
CA GLU A 66 8.70 8.23 -19.65
C GLU A 66 8.31 8.35 -21.12
N GLU A 67 7.02 8.49 -21.43
CA GLU A 67 6.56 8.73 -22.81
C GLU A 67 7.15 10.03 -23.38
N ALA A 68 7.21 11.09 -22.58
CA ALA A 68 7.82 12.35 -22.99
C ALA A 68 9.34 12.21 -23.19
N ARG A 69 10.03 11.46 -22.33
CA ARG A 69 11.46 11.18 -22.46
C ARG A 69 11.74 10.42 -23.75
N GLU A 70 11.01 9.34 -24.03
CA GLU A 70 11.19 8.53 -25.23
C GLU A 70 10.98 9.35 -26.51
N LYS A 71 9.94 10.21 -26.54
CA LYS A 71 9.71 11.14 -27.65
C LYS A 71 10.86 12.13 -27.84
N ALA A 72 11.38 12.69 -26.74
CA ALA A 72 12.49 13.63 -26.79
C ALA A 72 13.79 12.95 -27.25
N GLU A 73 14.07 11.73 -26.81
CA GLU A 73 15.22 10.94 -27.25
C GLU A 73 15.14 10.61 -28.74
N ALA A 74 13.98 10.17 -29.23
CA ALA A 74 13.78 9.92 -30.65
C ALA A 74 13.96 11.18 -31.51
N ALA A 75 13.41 12.32 -31.06
CA ALA A 75 13.58 13.59 -31.75
C ALA A 75 15.04 14.07 -31.75
N LEU A 76 15.74 13.88 -30.62
CA LEU A 76 17.16 14.23 -30.49
C LEU A 76 18.03 13.40 -31.44
N GLU A 77 17.74 12.11 -31.60
CA GLU A 77 18.51 11.25 -32.51
C GLU A 77 18.38 11.73 -33.96
N VAL A 78 17.14 11.99 -34.42
CA VAL A 78 16.90 12.57 -35.76
C VAL A 78 17.61 13.92 -35.91
N GLN A 79 17.60 14.75 -34.87
CA GLN A 79 18.28 16.04 -34.91
C GLN A 79 19.80 15.87 -35.04
N LYS A 80 20.42 14.90 -34.36
CA LYS A 80 21.85 14.62 -34.49
C LYS A 80 22.21 14.19 -35.91
N GLU A 81 21.48 13.24 -36.49
CA GLU A 81 21.71 12.78 -37.86
C GLU A 81 21.63 13.93 -38.88
N LEU A 82 20.60 14.78 -38.75
CA LEU A 82 20.46 15.97 -39.60
C LEU A 82 21.61 16.96 -39.38
N SER A 83 22.01 17.18 -38.13
CA SER A 83 23.09 18.10 -37.79
C SER A 83 24.43 17.63 -38.36
N GLU A 84 24.75 16.34 -38.25
CA GLU A 84 25.93 15.72 -38.84
C GLU A 84 25.95 15.86 -40.37
N MET A 85 24.81 15.63 -41.03
CA MET A 85 24.67 15.81 -42.47
C MET A 85 24.93 17.27 -42.89
N TRP A 86 24.37 18.24 -42.14
CA TRP A 86 24.59 19.66 -42.42
C TRP A 86 26.03 20.08 -42.16
N GLU A 87 26.63 19.60 -41.08
CA GLU A 87 28.04 19.84 -40.78
C GLU A 87 28.93 19.31 -41.92
N MET A 88 28.74 18.06 -42.34
CA MET A 88 29.49 17.47 -43.46
C MET A 88 29.41 18.35 -44.70
N ARG A 89 28.21 18.81 -45.07
CA ARG A 89 27.99 19.69 -46.23
C ARG A 89 28.68 21.04 -46.07
N ALA A 90 28.64 21.63 -44.87
CA ALA A 90 29.31 22.89 -44.58
C ALA A 90 30.83 22.75 -44.74
N ARG A 91 31.42 21.69 -44.17
CA ARG A 91 32.86 21.39 -44.28
C ARG A 91 33.29 21.19 -45.73
N GLN A 92 32.50 20.47 -46.53
CA GLN A 92 32.75 20.30 -47.97
C GLN A 92 32.75 21.63 -48.74
N ARG A 93 31.99 22.63 -48.27
CA ARG A 93 31.97 23.98 -48.84
C ARG A 93 33.02 24.92 -48.25
N GLY A 94 33.99 24.39 -47.51
CA GLY A 94 35.11 25.15 -46.97
C GLY A 94 34.81 25.87 -45.64
N TRP A 95 33.69 25.53 -44.97
CA TRP A 95 33.45 25.99 -43.61
C TRP A 95 34.50 25.38 -42.66
N LYS A 96 35.12 26.23 -41.84
CA LYS A 96 36.08 25.84 -40.79
C LYS A 96 35.48 26.22 -39.45
N GLU A 97 35.66 25.37 -38.44
CA GLU A 97 35.29 25.73 -37.08
C GLU A 97 35.96 27.03 -36.67
N ALA A 98 35.17 27.93 -36.07
CA ALA A 98 35.73 29.03 -35.34
C ALA A 98 36.50 28.44 -34.16
N THR A 99 37.82 28.62 -34.13
CA THR A 99 38.61 28.36 -32.93
C THR A 99 38.15 29.36 -31.87
N ILE A 100 37.42 28.90 -30.87
CA ILE A 100 37.16 29.64 -29.63
C ILE A 100 38.29 29.35 -28.66
#